data_AF-A0A7D4SZ38-F1
#
_entry.id   AF-A0A7D4SZ38-F1
#
_cell.length_a   1.000
_cell.length_b   1.000
_cell.length_c   1.000
_cell.angle_alpha   90.00
_cell.angle_beta   90.00
_cell.angle_gamma   90.00
#
_symmetry.space_group_name_H-M   'P 1'
#
loop_
_entity.id
_entity.type
_entity.pdbx_description
1 polymer ?
#
loop_
_entity_poly.entity_id
_entity_poly.type
_entity_poly.pdbx_seq_one_letter_code
_entity_poly.pdbx_strand_id
1 'polypeptide(L)'
;MHLHAFMAPTSRRDSLHERLYSSLGGFFGVLAVAVISHHWAPPESAWLMTASIGASAVLLFAAPHGSMSQPWPVFGSHLVSALVGITLTLYLSSLLDPLVLIAAAVSLSIFAMYALGCLHPPGGATALTVVFAAQTHQMGEINYDFLLYPLSVNLLILLATGVLFHSFSHKRYPIYLASNHFKKNADSLPIVRPELSYEDFLSALAKIDNFVDINEQEVKRILELTHLWEPAPPIAPEKLEVGAYYSNGAVGKNWSVRQIVELVEDDFNVGEKEFVIFVRKAGQEKVRTDCMRRSEFARWAAYEVEPATSGWQKKTPQESDV
;
A
#
# COMPACT_ATOMS: atom_id res chain seq x y z
N MET A 1 -35.13 -1.61 9.21
CA MET A 1 -33.96 -2.12 9.98
C MET A 1 -32.65 -2.05 9.19
N HIS A 2 -32.63 -2.13 7.85
CA HIS A 2 -31.38 -2.13 7.06
C HIS A 2 -30.71 -0.75 6.84
N LEU A 3 -31.47 0.36 6.83
CA LEU A 3 -30.88 1.69 6.60
C LEU A 3 -29.99 2.17 7.76
N HIS A 4 -30.36 1.81 9.00
CA HIS A 4 -29.56 2.11 10.18
C HIS A 4 -28.26 1.30 10.19
N ALA A 5 -28.24 0.08 9.65
CA ALA A 5 -27.02 -0.69 9.48
C ALA A 5 -26.12 -0.11 8.36
N PHE A 6 -26.73 0.43 7.29
CA PHE A 6 -26.00 1.07 6.18
C PHE A 6 -25.33 2.40 6.58
N MET A 7 -25.96 3.19 7.44
CA MET A 7 -25.42 4.48 7.91
C MET A 7 -24.79 4.41 9.31
N ALA A 8 -24.73 3.22 9.93
CA ALA A 8 -24.08 3.05 11.22
C ALA A 8 -22.60 3.42 11.09
N PRO A 9 -22.07 4.30 11.96
CA PRO A 9 -20.65 4.60 11.94
C PRO A 9 -19.86 3.31 12.18
N THR A 10 -18.90 3.03 11.31
CA THR A 10 -17.92 1.98 11.55
C THR A 10 -17.20 2.33 12.86
N SER A 11 -17.05 1.34 13.75
CA SER A 11 -16.55 1.56 15.11
C SER A 11 -15.06 1.90 15.09
N ARG A 12 -14.74 3.16 14.76
CA ARG A 12 -13.39 3.69 14.82
C ARG A 12 -13.06 3.99 16.28
N ARG A 13 -12.18 3.19 16.88
CA ARG A 13 -11.75 3.32 18.29
C ARG A 13 -10.63 4.36 18.46
N ASP A 14 -10.74 5.52 17.82
CA ASP A 14 -9.76 6.59 18.04
C ASP A 14 -10.04 7.25 19.41
N SER A 15 -9.00 7.41 20.22
CA SER A 15 -9.12 8.15 21.48
C SER A 15 -9.54 9.61 21.22
N LEU A 16 -10.27 10.23 22.17
CA LEU A 16 -10.65 11.66 22.05
C LEU A 16 -9.42 12.56 21.86
N HIS A 17 -8.31 12.19 22.50
CA HIS A 17 -7.02 12.84 22.32
C HIS A 17 -6.54 12.80 20.86
N GLU A 18 -6.60 11.65 20.19
CA GLU A 18 -6.21 11.53 18.78
C GLU A 18 -7.12 12.30 17.83
N ARG A 19 -8.43 12.36 18.13
CA ARG A 19 -9.39 13.15 17.36
C ARG A 19 -9.08 14.64 17.45
N LEU A 20 -8.81 15.14 18.66
CA LEU A 20 -8.39 16.54 18.88
C LEU A 20 -7.05 16.82 18.22
N TYR A 21 -6.09 15.90 18.35
CA TYR A 21 -4.77 16.03 17.73
C TYR A 21 -4.88 16.13 16.21
N SER A 22 -5.64 15.23 15.58
CA SER A 22 -5.88 15.26 14.13
C SER A 22 -6.57 16.55 13.68
N SER A 23 -7.53 17.05 14.46
CA SER A 23 -8.22 18.32 14.20
C SER A 23 -7.27 19.52 14.26
N LEU A 24 -6.40 19.57 15.28
CA LEU A 24 -5.38 20.62 15.40
C LEU A 24 -4.39 20.56 14.23
N GLY A 25 -3.96 19.37 13.82
CA GLY A 25 -3.11 19.19 12.65
C GLY A 25 -3.76 19.74 11.38
N GLY A 26 -5.02 19.40 11.14
CA GLY A 26 -5.81 19.94 10.03
C GLY A 26 -5.92 21.46 10.07
N PHE A 27 -6.22 22.04 11.24
CA PHE A 27 -6.29 23.48 11.43
C PHE A 27 -4.96 24.16 11.08
N PHE A 28 -3.84 23.71 11.65
CA PHE A 28 -2.54 24.34 11.40
C PHE A 28 -2.03 24.12 9.97
N GLY A 29 -2.29 22.95 9.38
CA GLY A 29 -1.93 22.67 7.99
C GLY A 29 -2.67 23.57 7.00
N VAL A 30 -3.99 23.66 7.13
CA VAL A 30 -4.81 24.54 6.27
C VAL A 30 -4.50 26.01 6.53
N LEU A 31 -4.28 26.42 7.78
CA LEU A 31 -3.90 27.79 8.11
C LEU A 31 -2.55 28.17 7.48
N ALA A 32 -1.56 27.28 7.52
CA ALA A 32 -0.25 27.53 6.91
C ALA A 32 -0.38 27.73 5.39
N VAL A 33 -1.17 26.88 4.71
CA VAL A 33 -1.46 27.06 3.28
C VAL A 33 -2.15 28.40 3.06
N ALA A 34 -3.22 28.70 3.79
CA ALA A 34 -4.00 29.92 3.61
C ALA A 34 -3.15 31.20 3.81
N VAL A 35 -2.33 31.26 4.86
CA VAL A 35 -1.46 32.41 5.14
C VAL A 35 -0.41 32.60 4.04
N ILE A 36 0.25 31.52 3.61
CA ILE A 36 1.28 31.61 2.57
C ILE A 36 0.65 31.95 1.21
N SER A 37 -0.47 31.31 0.84
CA SER A 37 -1.21 31.66 -0.37
C SER A 37 -1.67 33.11 -0.33
N HIS A 38 -2.15 33.63 0.80
CA HIS A 38 -2.59 35.02 0.91
C HIS A 38 -1.47 36.03 0.65
N HIS A 39 -0.24 35.74 1.09
CA HIS A 39 0.90 36.65 0.93
C HIS A 39 1.57 36.57 -0.44
N TRP A 40 1.51 35.41 -1.11
CA TRP A 40 2.28 35.17 -2.32
C TRP A 40 1.40 35.03 -3.57
N ALA A 41 0.10 34.74 -3.42
CA ALA A 41 -0.78 34.42 -4.55
C ALA A 41 -1.63 35.62 -4.97
N PRO A 42 -1.92 35.76 -6.28
CA PRO A 42 -2.97 36.65 -6.73
C PRO A 42 -4.27 36.36 -5.96
N PRO A 43 -4.97 37.38 -5.43
CA PRO A 43 -6.13 37.20 -4.53
C PRO A 43 -7.23 36.31 -5.11
N GLU A 44 -7.42 36.35 -6.42
CA GLU A 44 -8.43 35.58 -7.16
C GLU A 44 -8.12 34.07 -7.20
N SER A 45 -6.83 33.72 -7.20
CA SER A 45 -6.37 32.32 -7.29
C SER A 45 -6.16 31.65 -5.93
N ALA A 46 -5.97 32.45 -4.87
CA ALA A 46 -5.58 31.98 -3.53
C ALA A 46 -6.61 31.02 -2.91
N TRP A 47 -7.90 31.23 -3.19
CA TRP A 47 -8.99 30.52 -2.50
C TRP A 47 -9.59 29.36 -3.29
N LEU A 48 -9.31 29.28 -4.58
CA LEU A 48 -10.02 28.40 -5.50
C LEU A 48 -9.88 26.91 -5.14
N MET A 49 -8.75 26.56 -4.56
CA MET A 49 -8.40 25.18 -4.21
C MET A 49 -8.68 24.81 -2.76
N THR A 50 -9.20 25.73 -1.95
CA THR A 50 -9.32 25.55 -0.50
C THR A 50 -10.17 24.33 -0.14
N ALA A 51 -11.20 24.03 -0.93
CA ALA A 51 -12.04 22.85 -0.73
C ALA A 51 -11.25 21.54 -0.92
N SER A 52 -10.46 21.46 -1.99
CA SER A 52 -9.64 20.28 -2.30
C SER A 52 -8.50 20.11 -1.30
N ILE A 53 -7.80 21.19 -0.97
CA ILE A 53 -6.75 21.21 0.07
C ILE A 53 -7.31 20.86 1.45
N GLY A 54 -8.49 21.37 1.81
CA GLY A 54 -9.16 21.04 3.05
C GLY A 54 -9.48 19.55 3.15
N ALA A 55 -9.99 18.94 2.07
CA ALA A 55 -10.24 17.50 2.01
C ALA A 55 -8.93 16.68 2.09
N SER A 56 -7.86 17.14 1.44
CA SER A 56 -6.51 16.54 1.59
C SER A 56 -6.01 16.62 3.02
N ALA A 57 -6.21 17.76 3.71
CA ALA A 57 -5.82 17.93 5.10
C ALA A 57 -6.56 16.93 6.01
N VAL A 58 -7.87 16.74 5.81
CA VAL A 58 -8.64 15.74 6.56
C VAL A 58 -7.98 14.35 6.47
N LEU A 59 -7.65 13.89 5.27
CA LEU A 59 -6.99 12.59 5.09
C LEU A 59 -5.57 12.56 5.68
N LEU A 60 -4.78 13.60 5.43
CA LEU A 60 -3.39 13.69 5.86
C LEU A 60 -3.24 13.69 7.38
N PHE A 61 -4.15 14.37 8.11
CA PHE A 61 -4.06 14.49 9.56
C PHE A 61 -4.89 13.46 10.31
N ALA A 62 -6.06 13.05 9.78
CA ALA A 62 -6.89 12.03 10.43
C ALA A 62 -6.50 10.60 10.04
N ALA A 63 -5.86 10.37 8.89
CA ALA A 63 -5.44 9.06 8.42
C ALA A 63 -4.04 9.10 7.77
N PRO A 64 -2.98 9.50 8.50
CA PRO A 64 -1.64 9.68 7.94
C PRO A 64 -1.03 8.41 7.35
N HIS A 65 -1.38 7.24 7.89
CA HIS A 65 -0.90 5.95 7.39
C HIS A 65 -1.80 5.36 6.29
N GLY A 66 -2.84 6.08 5.85
CA GLY A 66 -3.62 5.68 4.69
C GLY A 66 -2.75 5.67 3.44
N SER A 67 -2.95 4.68 2.57
CA SER A 67 -2.26 4.59 1.27
C SER A 67 -2.50 5.88 0.46
N MET A 68 -3.73 6.39 0.47
CA MET A 68 -4.15 7.63 -0.21
C MET A 68 -3.63 8.91 0.45
N SER A 69 -3.10 8.85 1.68
CA SER A 69 -2.55 10.02 2.38
C SER A 69 -1.04 10.15 2.21
N GLN A 70 -0.38 9.18 1.55
CA GLN A 70 1.06 9.23 1.32
C GLN A 70 1.45 10.37 0.36
N PRO A 71 2.70 10.85 0.38
CA PRO A 71 3.10 12.03 -0.37
C PRO A 71 2.85 11.93 -1.88
N TRP A 72 3.08 10.75 -2.49
CA TRP A 72 2.86 10.58 -3.93
C TRP A 72 1.38 10.65 -4.32
N PRO A 73 0.46 9.92 -3.68
CA PRO A 73 -0.98 10.13 -3.88
C PRO A 73 -1.42 11.58 -3.71
N VAL A 74 -1.03 12.27 -2.63
CA VAL A 74 -1.43 13.66 -2.40
C VAL A 74 -0.86 14.60 -3.48
N PHE A 75 0.44 14.54 -3.76
CA PHE A 75 1.06 15.47 -4.71
C PHE A 75 0.68 15.14 -6.16
N GLY A 76 0.82 13.87 -6.53
CA GLY A 76 0.61 13.37 -7.88
C GLY A 76 -0.85 13.48 -8.32
N SER A 77 -1.82 13.18 -7.44
CA SER A 77 -3.24 13.27 -7.82
C SER A 77 -3.62 14.67 -8.26
N HIS A 78 -3.19 15.67 -7.50
CA HIS A 78 -3.59 17.04 -7.69
C HIS A 78 -2.96 17.62 -8.96
N LEU A 79 -1.67 17.32 -9.21
CA LEU A 79 -1.00 17.71 -10.45
C LEU A 79 -1.64 17.07 -11.69
N VAL A 80 -1.87 15.76 -11.65
CA VAL A 80 -2.46 15.03 -12.78
C VAL A 80 -3.89 15.53 -13.04
N SER A 81 -4.69 15.69 -12.00
CA SER A 81 -6.05 16.20 -12.12
C SER A 81 -6.11 17.64 -12.63
N ALA A 82 -5.25 18.51 -12.15
CA ALA A 82 -5.16 19.87 -12.65
C ALA A 82 -4.71 19.90 -14.12
N LEU A 83 -3.73 19.07 -14.49
CA LEU A 83 -3.27 18.94 -15.87
C LEU A 83 -4.40 18.49 -16.80
N VAL A 84 -5.17 17.48 -16.38
CA VAL A 84 -6.35 16.99 -17.12
C VAL A 84 -7.39 18.10 -17.24
N GLY A 85 -7.75 18.77 -16.14
CA GLY A 85 -8.72 19.87 -16.13
C GLY A 85 -8.31 21.00 -17.07
N ILE A 86 -7.07 21.49 -16.96
CA ILE A 86 -6.53 22.58 -17.79
C ILE A 86 -6.58 22.17 -19.27
N THR A 87 -6.10 20.96 -19.59
CA THR A 87 -6.03 20.48 -20.97
C THR A 87 -7.43 20.37 -21.58
N LEU A 88 -8.40 19.79 -20.87
CA LEU A 88 -9.77 19.71 -21.37
C LEU A 88 -10.39 21.09 -21.54
N THR A 89 -10.18 22.00 -20.59
CA THR A 89 -10.65 23.38 -20.72
C THR A 89 -10.04 24.11 -21.91
N LEU A 90 -8.73 23.96 -22.16
CA LEU A 90 -8.07 24.66 -23.26
C LEU A 90 -8.51 24.16 -24.64
N TYR A 91 -8.71 22.86 -24.79
CA TYR A 91 -8.91 22.25 -26.12
C TYR A 91 -10.35 21.83 -26.41
N LEU A 92 -11.16 21.52 -25.40
CA LEU A 92 -12.49 20.95 -25.57
C LEU A 92 -13.63 21.84 -25.03
N SER A 93 -13.33 22.97 -24.38
CA SER A 93 -14.37 23.86 -23.83
C SER A 93 -15.31 24.49 -24.86
N SER A 94 -14.82 24.70 -26.09
CA SER A 94 -15.65 25.21 -27.20
C SER A 94 -16.51 24.13 -27.87
N LEU A 95 -16.19 22.86 -27.64
CA LEU A 95 -16.80 21.71 -28.31
C LEU A 95 -17.81 20.97 -27.42
N LEU A 96 -17.61 21.01 -26.10
CA LEU A 96 -18.40 20.27 -25.13
C LEU A 96 -19.28 21.18 -24.28
N ASP A 97 -20.43 20.66 -23.89
CA ASP A 97 -21.26 21.26 -22.86
C ASP A 97 -20.49 21.35 -21.52
N PRO A 98 -20.65 22.46 -20.76
CA PRO A 98 -20.01 22.64 -19.46
C PRO A 98 -20.10 21.47 -18.48
N LEU A 99 -21.25 20.81 -18.39
CA LEU A 99 -21.47 19.69 -17.48
C LEU A 99 -20.74 18.43 -17.94
N VAL A 100 -20.73 18.20 -19.25
CA VAL A 100 -19.99 17.08 -19.87
C VAL A 100 -18.49 17.27 -19.66
N LEU A 101 -17.99 18.50 -19.83
CA LEU A 101 -16.58 18.82 -19.62
C LEU A 101 -16.15 18.56 -18.17
N ILE A 102 -16.96 18.96 -17.20
CA ILE A 102 -16.74 18.67 -15.78
C ILE A 102 -16.68 17.17 -15.52
N ALA A 103 -17.67 16.42 -16.00
CA ALA A 103 -17.74 14.97 -15.80
C ALA A 103 -16.54 14.26 -16.46
N ALA A 104 -16.16 14.69 -17.67
CA ALA A 104 -14.99 14.18 -18.37
C ALA A 104 -13.69 14.45 -17.62
N ALA A 105 -13.52 15.66 -17.07
CA ALA A 105 -12.33 16.02 -16.30
C ALA A 105 -12.16 15.17 -15.05
N VAL A 106 -13.23 14.97 -14.28
CA VAL A 106 -13.18 14.12 -13.09
C VAL A 106 -12.94 12.66 -13.46
N SER A 107 -13.66 12.12 -14.45
CA SER A 107 -13.53 10.73 -14.90
C SER A 107 -12.12 10.42 -15.43
N LEU A 108 -11.59 11.26 -16.30
CA LEU A 108 -10.26 11.09 -16.87
C LEU A 108 -9.16 11.26 -15.81
N SER A 109 -9.37 12.15 -14.84
CA SER A 109 -8.47 12.28 -13.70
C SER A 109 -8.45 11.03 -12.82
N ILE A 110 -9.61 10.43 -12.54
CA ILE A 110 -9.69 9.15 -11.81
C ILE A 110 -8.90 8.07 -12.53
N PHE A 111 -9.12 7.92 -13.84
CA PHE A 111 -8.39 6.96 -14.65
C PHE A 111 -6.87 7.20 -14.61
N ALA A 112 -6.43 8.45 -14.81
CA ALA A 112 -5.02 8.80 -14.80
C ALA A 112 -4.38 8.57 -13.41
N MET A 113 -5.09 8.86 -12.33
CA MET A 113 -4.64 8.59 -10.97
C MET A 113 -4.45 7.09 -10.70
N TYR A 114 -5.37 6.25 -11.18
CA TYR A 114 -5.21 4.78 -11.11
C TYR A 114 -3.97 4.33 -11.88
N ALA A 115 -3.81 4.81 -13.13
CA ALA A 115 -2.69 4.44 -13.98
C ALA A 115 -1.33 4.83 -13.38
N LEU A 116 -1.27 5.94 -12.64
CA LEU A 116 -0.04 6.46 -12.03
C LEU A 116 0.16 6.06 -10.56
N GLY A 117 -0.75 5.24 -10.01
CA GLY A 117 -0.68 4.80 -8.61
C GLY A 117 -0.74 5.97 -7.61
N CYS A 118 -1.38 7.08 -7.97
CA CYS A 118 -1.50 8.28 -7.13
C CYS A 118 -2.95 8.58 -6.76
N LEU A 119 -3.80 7.56 -6.58
CA LEU A 119 -5.21 7.77 -6.24
C LEU A 119 -5.38 8.47 -4.88
N HIS A 120 -5.88 9.70 -4.94
CA HIS A 120 -6.23 10.51 -3.77
C HIS A 120 -7.51 11.29 -4.12
N PRO A 121 -8.67 10.94 -3.51
CA PRO A 121 -9.97 11.46 -3.92
C PRO A 121 -10.07 12.99 -4.00
N PRO A 122 -9.45 13.79 -3.10
CA PRO A 122 -9.42 15.24 -3.24
C PRO A 122 -8.82 15.73 -4.58
N GLY A 123 -7.91 14.98 -5.20
CA GLY A 123 -7.42 15.28 -6.55
C GLY A 123 -8.55 15.36 -7.58
N GLY A 124 -9.61 14.57 -7.47
CA GLY A 124 -10.78 14.69 -8.36
C GLY A 124 -11.48 16.04 -8.22
N ALA A 125 -11.57 16.58 -7.00
CA ALA A 125 -12.09 17.92 -6.75
C ALA A 125 -11.21 19.02 -7.38
N THR A 126 -9.90 18.79 -7.48
CA THR A 126 -8.99 19.72 -8.19
C THR A 126 -9.30 19.82 -9.68
N ALA A 127 -9.57 18.70 -10.36
CA ALA A 127 -9.99 18.72 -11.76
C ALA A 127 -11.31 19.49 -11.95
N LEU A 128 -12.29 19.23 -11.07
CA LEU A 128 -13.56 19.94 -11.03
C LEU A 128 -13.36 21.44 -10.85
N THR A 129 -12.56 21.86 -9.85
CA THR A 129 -12.26 23.25 -9.55
C THR A 129 -11.69 23.99 -10.74
N VAL A 130 -10.73 23.39 -11.46
CA VAL A 130 -10.12 24.01 -12.64
C VAL A 130 -11.15 24.28 -13.72
N VAL A 131 -11.97 23.28 -14.06
CA VAL A 131 -12.99 23.43 -15.11
C VAL A 131 -14.05 24.45 -14.69
N PHE A 132 -14.49 24.40 -13.44
CA PHE A 132 -15.48 25.33 -12.91
C PHE A 132 -14.99 26.78 -12.89
N ALA A 133 -13.74 26.99 -12.47
CA ALA A 133 -13.10 28.30 -12.46
C ALA A 133 -12.96 28.90 -13.86
N ALA A 134 -12.68 28.05 -14.85
CA ALA A 134 -12.65 28.43 -16.26
C ALA A 134 -13.97 29.04 -16.72
N GLN A 135 -15.05 28.35 -16.39
CA GLN A 135 -16.40 28.68 -16.85
C GLN A 135 -16.96 29.92 -16.16
N THR A 136 -16.50 30.19 -14.94
CA THR A 136 -16.96 31.33 -14.14
C THR A 136 -16.06 32.55 -14.25
N HIS A 137 -14.99 32.49 -15.07
CA HIS A 137 -13.97 33.53 -15.20
C HIS A 137 -13.38 33.97 -13.84
N GLN A 138 -13.34 33.05 -12.87
CA GLN A 138 -12.78 33.28 -11.52
C GLN A 138 -11.27 33.14 -11.50
N MET A 139 -10.73 32.41 -12.48
CA MET A 139 -9.33 32.52 -12.88
C MET A 139 -9.30 33.44 -14.08
N GLY A 140 -8.23 34.24 -14.21
CA GLY A 140 -7.90 34.91 -15.46
C GLY A 140 -7.63 33.91 -16.59
N GLU A 141 -6.65 34.18 -17.44
CA GLU A 141 -6.31 33.22 -18.49
C GLU A 141 -5.83 31.89 -17.88
N ILE A 142 -6.56 30.81 -18.16
CA ILE A 142 -6.16 29.48 -17.72
C ILE A 142 -4.95 29.04 -18.51
N ASN A 143 -3.91 28.67 -17.80
CA ASN A 143 -2.66 28.19 -18.36
C ASN A 143 -2.05 27.11 -17.46
N TYR A 144 -0.95 26.53 -17.92
CA TYR A 144 -0.23 25.50 -17.17
C TYR A 144 0.57 26.05 -15.98
N ASP A 145 0.72 27.38 -15.84
CA ASP A 145 1.43 27.98 -14.71
C ASP A 145 0.74 27.66 -13.38
N PHE A 146 -0.59 27.49 -13.40
CA PHE A 146 -1.37 27.03 -12.25
C PHE A 146 -0.78 25.79 -11.57
N LEU A 147 -0.19 24.86 -12.36
CA LEU A 147 0.44 23.64 -11.84
C LEU A 147 1.63 23.95 -10.94
N LEU A 148 2.46 24.91 -11.33
CA LEU A 148 3.61 25.36 -10.55
C LEU A 148 3.14 26.23 -9.40
N TYR A 149 2.26 27.18 -9.71
CA TYR A 149 1.81 28.20 -8.80
C TYR A 149 0.34 28.59 -9.04
N PRO A 150 -0.56 28.49 -8.04
CA PRO A 150 -0.29 28.20 -6.62
C PRO A 150 -0.31 26.71 -6.25
N LEU A 151 -0.62 25.79 -7.19
CA LEU A 151 -0.92 24.39 -6.86
C LEU A 151 0.22 23.66 -6.15
N SER A 152 1.38 23.52 -6.80
CA SER A 152 2.51 22.77 -6.23
C SER A 152 2.97 23.36 -4.90
N VAL A 153 2.98 24.68 -4.78
CA VAL A 153 3.37 25.38 -3.55
C VAL A 153 2.43 25.01 -2.39
N ASN A 154 1.12 25.06 -2.61
CA ASN A 154 0.13 24.72 -1.59
C ASN A 154 0.25 23.25 -1.14
N LEU A 155 0.49 22.33 -2.09
CA LEU A 155 0.69 20.91 -1.78
C LEU A 155 1.98 20.66 -1.00
N LEU A 156 3.08 21.34 -1.37
CA LEU A 156 4.35 21.22 -0.65
C LEU A 156 4.24 21.74 0.78
N ILE A 157 3.55 22.85 1.00
CA ILE A 157 3.28 23.40 2.33
C ILE A 157 2.44 22.42 3.15
N LEU A 158 1.37 21.88 2.56
CA LEU A 158 0.50 20.92 3.24
C LEU A 158 1.26 19.63 3.62
N LEU A 159 2.09 19.10 2.71
CA LEU A 159 2.90 17.93 2.98
C LEU A 159 4.00 18.21 4.01
N ALA A 160 4.67 19.36 3.93
CA ALA A 160 5.69 19.76 4.90
C ALA A 160 5.09 19.90 6.31
N THR A 161 3.93 20.56 6.43
CA THR A 161 3.20 20.67 7.70
C THR A 161 2.73 19.30 8.20
N GLY A 162 2.26 18.42 7.32
CA GLY A 162 1.93 17.03 7.65
C GLY A 162 3.11 16.27 8.23
N VAL A 163 4.28 16.32 7.57
CA VAL A 163 5.52 15.70 8.05
C VAL A 163 5.94 16.26 9.40
N LEU A 164 5.97 17.59 9.54
CA LEU A 164 6.36 18.25 10.78
C LEU A 164 5.42 17.88 11.93
N PHE A 165 4.11 18.02 11.71
CA PHE A 165 3.09 17.73 12.71
C PHE A 165 3.17 16.30 13.22
N HIS A 166 3.22 15.33 12.30
CA HIS A 166 3.29 13.92 12.65
C HIS A 166 4.66 13.50 13.20
N SER A 167 5.74 14.26 12.94
CA SER A 167 7.05 14.03 13.58
C SER A 167 7.03 14.20 15.10
N PHE A 168 6.13 15.05 15.62
CA PHE A 168 5.93 15.25 17.07
C PHE A 168 5.05 14.17 17.70
N SER A 169 4.45 13.31 16.89
CA SER A 169 3.61 12.20 17.32
C SER A 169 4.34 10.86 17.18
N HIS A 170 3.84 9.81 17.82
CA HIS A 170 4.31 8.45 17.56
C HIS A 170 3.83 7.90 16.19
N LYS A 171 2.98 8.65 15.46
CA LYS A 171 2.48 8.32 14.12
C LYS A 171 3.47 8.83 13.07
N ARG A 172 4.49 8.03 12.75
CA ARG A 172 5.55 8.43 11.81
C ARG A 172 5.00 8.55 10.38
N TYR A 173 5.01 9.78 9.85
CA TYR A 173 4.64 10.09 8.47
C TYR A 173 5.83 10.70 7.70
N PRO A 174 6.08 10.31 6.43
CA PRO A 174 5.45 9.22 5.69
C PRO A 174 5.86 7.81 6.14
N ILE A 175 5.07 6.80 5.75
CA ILE A 175 5.24 5.41 6.19
C ILE A 175 6.62 4.83 5.85
N TYR A 176 7.20 5.20 4.70
CA TYR A 176 8.49 4.66 4.29
C TYR A 176 9.60 5.00 5.29
N LEU A 177 9.50 6.14 6.00
CA LEU A 177 10.43 6.51 7.07
C LEU A 177 10.20 5.68 8.35
N ALA A 178 8.98 5.17 8.56
CA ALA A 178 8.62 4.33 9.70
C ALA A 178 9.08 2.85 9.55
N SER A 179 9.30 2.39 8.31
CA SER A 179 9.59 0.99 7.94
C SER A 179 10.79 0.38 8.68
N ASN A 180 11.78 1.19 9.09
CA ASN A 180 12.93 0.71 9.86
C ASN A 180 12.58 0.18 11.26
N HIS A 181 11.39 0.49 11.81
CA HIS A 181 10.97 0.02 13.14
C HIS A 181 10.28 -1.35 13.10
N PHE A 182 9.42 -1.59 12.09
CA PHE A 182 8.73 -2.88 11.92
C PHE A 182 9.73 -4.02 11.66
N LYS A 183 10.79 -3.73 10.91
CA LYS A 183 11.87 -4.69 10.62
C LYS A 183 12.65 -5.13 11.85
N LYS A 184 12.66 -4.34 12.94
CA LYS A 184 13.38 -4.66 14.19
C LYS A 184 12.58 -5.54 15.16
N ASN A 185 11.25 -5.43 15.19
CA ASN A 185 10.41 -6.15 16.17
C ASN A 185 9.91 -7.51 15.68
N ALA A 186 9.84 -7.73 14.35
CA ALA A 186 9.54 -9.05 13.80
C ALA A 186 10.66 -10.09 14.06
N ASP A 187 11.85 -9.63 14.43
CA ASP A 187 13.04 -10.46 14.64
C ASP A 187 13.04 -11.24 15.96
N SER A 188 12.14 -10.94 16.90
CA SER A 188 12.16 -11.49 18.26
C SER A 188 11.00 -12.44 18.61
N LEU A 189 10.15 -12.81 17.65
CA LEU A 189 9.01 -13.71 17.93
C LEU A 189 9.42 -15.20 17.79
N PRO A 190 9.20 -16.05 18.80
CA PRO A 190 9.42 -17.49 18.71
C PRO A 190 8.55 -18.13 17.62
N ILE A 191 9.13 -19.05 16.84
CA ILE A 191 8.60 -19.57 15.55
C ILE A 191 7.50 -20.63 15.70
N VAL A 192 7.09 -21.01 16.91
CA VAL A 192 6.14 -22.14 17.08
C VAL A 192 4.88 -21.70 17.80
N ARG A 193 3.81 -21.46 17.03
CA ARG A 193 2.43 -21.72 17.48
C ARG A 193 1.67 -22.41 16.34
N PRO A 194 1.27 -23.68 16.51
CA PRO A 194 0.63 -24.46 15.44
C PRO A 194 -0.77 -23.96 15.04
N GLU A 195 -1.43 -23.16 15.88
CA GLU A 195 -2.77 -22.64 15.61
C GLU A 195 -2.80 -21.17 15.98
N LEU A 196 -2.72 -20.29 14.99
CA LEU A 196 -2.97 -18.87 15.19
C LEU A 196 -4.50 -18.71 15.25
N SER A 197 -5.07 -18.52 16.44
CA SER A 197 -6.52 -18.33 16.57
C SER A 197 -6.96 -17.00 15.97
N TYR A 198 -8.22 -16.92 15.55
CA TYR A 198 -8.85 -15.67 15.11
C TYR A 198 -8.70 -14.54 16.14
N GLU A 199 -8.88 -14.86 17.42
CA GLU A 199 -8.79 -13.93 18.54
C GLU A 199 -7.35 -13.43 18.77
N ASP A 200 -6.35 -14.28 18.55
CA ASP A 200 -4.93 -13.91 18.64
C ASP A 200 -4.56 -12.94 17.52
N PHE A 201 -5.08 -13.18 16.31
CA PHE A 201 -4.87 -12.31 15.16
C PHE A 201 -5.57 -10.95 15.36
N LEU A 202 -6.83 -10.94 15.80
CA LEU A 202 -7.54 -9.69 16.13
C LEU A 202 -6.85 -8.91 17.25
N SER A 203 -6.33 -9.61 18.28
CA SER A 203 -5.58 -8.98 19.37
C SER A 203 -4.25 -8.39 18.90
N ALA A 204 -3.58 -9.04 17.93
CA ALA A 204 -2.38 -8.51 17.30
C ALA A 204 -2.70 -7.29 16.40
N LEU A 205 -3.78 -7.36 15.62
CA LEU A 205 -4.25 -6.26 14.79
C LEU A 205 -4.65 -5.05 15.64
N ALA A 206 -5.30 -5.26 16.78
CA ALA A 206 -5.63 -4.21 17.73
C ALA A 206 -4.40 -3.53 18.38
N LYS A 207 -3.24 -4.20 18.39
CA LYS A 207 -1.96 -3.63 18.87
C LYS A 207 -1.19 -2.91 17.76
N ILE A 208 -1.55 -3.13 16.50
CA ILE A 208 -0.99 -2.40 15.37
C ILE A 208 -1.74 -1.08 15.31
N ASP A 209 -1.12 -0.02 15.85
CA ASP A 209 -1.62 1.37 15.87
C ASP A 209 -1.63 2.02 14.45
N ASN A 210 -1.65 1.20 13.39
CA ASN A 210 -1.62 1.61 12.00
C ASN A 210 -2.99 1.49 11.35
N PHE A 211 -3.22 2.41 10.43
CA PHE A 211 -4.36 2.40 9.53
C PHE A 211 -4.19 1.25 8.52
N VAL A 212 -4.70 0.08 8.88
CA VAL A 212 -4.88 -1.04 7.97
C VAL A 212 -6.39 -1.15 7.76
N ASP A 213 -6.87 -0.62 6.64
CA ASP A 213 -8.27 -0.70 6.24
C ASP A 213 -8.56 -2.13 5.74
N ILE A 214 -8.54 -3.08 6.67
CA ILE A 214 -8.98 -4.46 6.44
C ILE A 214 -10.21 -4.65 7.33
N ASN A 215 -11.34 -4.96 6.70
CA ASN A 215 -12.57 -5.26 7.42
C ASN A 215 -12.39 -6.57 8.23
N GLU A 216 -13.02 -6.66 9.40
CA GLU A 216 -13.04 -7.89 10.22
C GLU A 216 -13.50 -9.11 9.40
N GLN A 217 -14.43 -8.91 8.47
CA GLN A 217 -14.89 -9.95 7.55
C GLN A 217 -13.83 -10.38 6.53
N GLU A 218 -12.98 -9.46 6.07
CA GLU A 218 -11.86 -9.77 5.18
C GLU A 218 -10.77 -10.52 5.93
N VAL A 219 -10.49 -10.15 7.18
CA VAL A 219 -9.60 -10.92 8.06
C VAL A 219 -10.12 -12.34 8.23
N LYS A 220 -11.40 -12.48 8.59
CA LYS A 220 -12.04 -13.79 8.73
C LYS A 220 -11.95 -14.58 7.42
N ARG A 221 -12.19 -13.92 6.28
CA ARG A 221 -12.08 -14.55 4.96
C ARG A 221 -10.65 -14.99 4.66
N ILE A 222 -9.64 -14.19 4.98
CA ILE A 222 -8.23 -14.57 4.84
C ILE A 222 -7.93 -15.78 5.72
N LEU A 223 -8.42 -15.80 6.97
CA LEU A 223 -8.21 -16.90 7.89
C LEU A 223 -8.92 -18.19 7.42
N GLU A 224 -10.18 -18.10 7.00
CA GLU A 224 -10.93 -19.19 6.37
C GLU A 224 -10.17 -19.71 5.14
N LEU A 225 -9.71 -18.81 4.27
CA LEU A 225 -8.90 -19.17 3.12
C LEU A 225 -7.64 -19.88 3.56
N THR A 226 -6.96 -19.47 4.63
CA THR A 226 -5.76 -20.16 5.16
C THR A 226 -6.06 -21.53 5.78
N HIS A 227 -7.24 -21.73 6.38
CA HIS A 227 -7.66 -23.03 6.94
C HIS A 227 -8.06 -24.05 5.87
N LEU A 228 -8.44 -23.60 4.67
CA LEU A 228 -8.62 -24.49 3.51
C LEU A 228 -7.30 -25.12 3.04
N TRP A 229 -6.15 -24.62 3.50
CA TRP A 229 -4.86 -25.21 3.18
C TRP A 229 -4.50 -26.22 4.26
N GLU A 230 -4.56 -27.49 3.90
CA GLU A 230 -4.01 -28.54 4.75
C GLU A 230 -2.48 -28.37 4.86
N PRO A 231 -1.89 -28.60 6.05
CA PRO A 231 -0.44 -28.68 6.18
C PRO A 231 0.06 -29.78 5.24
N ALA A 232 0.94 -29.42 4.30
CA ALA A 232 1.50 -30.37 3.37
C ALA A 232 2.20 -31.50 4.15
N PRO A 233 2.00 -32.76 3.77
CA PRO A 233 2.71 -33.86 4.42
C PRO A 233 4.22 -33.65 4.25
N PRO A 234 5.04 -34.11 5.21
CA PRO A 234 6.50 -34.05 5.10
C PRO A 234 6.96 -34.60 3.75
N ILE A 235 7.82 -33.86 3.05
CA ILE A 235 8.35 -34.31 1.77
C ILE A 235 9.32 -35.46 2.04
N ALA A 236 9.01 -36.64 1.49
CA ALA A 236 9.93 -37.77 1.54
C ALA A 236 11.18 -37.44 0.67
N PRO A 237 12.41 -37.77 1.10
CA PRO A 237 13.62 -37.45 0.35
C PRO A 237 13.54 -37.89 -1.12
N GLU A 238 12.94 -39.04 -1.39
CA GLU A 238 12.82 -39.66 -2.71
C GLU A 238 11.94 -38.85 -3.67
N LYS A 239 11.04 -38.01 -3.13
CA LYS A 239 10.12 -37.15 -3.90
C LYS A 239 10.73 -35.79 -4.27
N LEU A 240 11.97 -35.52 -3.88
CA LEU A 240 12.66 -34.31 -4.30
C LEU A 240 13.04 -34.39 -5.78
N GLU A 241 12.66 -33.38 -6.55
CA GLU A 241 12.86 -33.32 -8.00
C GLU A 241 13.90 -32.25 -8.38
N VAL A 242 14.74 -32.58 -9.37
CA VAL A 242 15.68 -31.63 -9.95
C VAL A 242 14.92 -30.56 -10.74
N GLY A 243 15.30 -29.30 -10.56
CA GLY A 243 14.67 -28.14 -11.19
C GLY A 243 13.50 -27.54 -10.38
N ALA A 244 12.92 -28.30 -9.45
CA ALA A 244 11.83 -27.86 -8.59
C ALA A 244 12.28 -26.86 -7.51
N TYR A 245 11.34 -26.07 -7.01
CA TYR A 245 11.57 -25.06 -5.98
C TYR A 245 10.84 -25.44 -4.69
N TYR A 246 11.52 -25.26 -3.55
CA TYR A 246 10.99 -25.61 -2.25
C TYR A 246 11.11 -24.45 -1.27
N SER A 247 10.08 -24.28 -0.44
CA SER A 247 10.03 -23.30 0.65
C SER A 247 10.10 -24.02 1.99
N ASN A 248 10.77 -23.43 2.96
CA ASN A 248 10.77 -23.93 4.35
C ASN A 248 9.55 -23.52 5.17
N GLY A 249 8.64 -22.74 4.58
CA GLY A 249 7.40 -22.32 5.25
C GLY A 249 7.58 -21.40 6.46
N ALA A 250 8.79 -20.91 6.73
CA ALA A 250 9.06 -19.95 7.79
C ALA A 250 8.53 -18.54 7.42
N VAL A 251 8.52 -17.62 8.38
CA VAL A 251 8.13 -16.21 8.17
C VAL A 251 9.32 -15.30 8.49
N GLY A 252 9.42 -14.15 7.83
CA GLY A 252 10.44 -13.14 8.13
C GLY A 252 11.84 -13.54 7.63
N LYS A 253 12.89 -13.32 8.44
CA LYS A 253 14.30 -13.51 8.03
C LYS A 253 14.66 -14.94 7.68
N ASN A 254 14.00 -15.90 8.33
CA ASN A 254 14.26 -17.32 8.16
C ASN A 254 13.53 -17.92 6.95
N TRP A 255 12.61 -17.17 6.33
CA TRP A 255 11.96 -17.61 5.10
C TRP A 255 12.96 -17.68 3.95
N SER A 256 12.97 -18.80 3.23
CA SER A 256 13.84 -19.00 2.09
C SER A 256 13.24 -19.96 1.07
N VAL A 257 13.49 -19.67 -0.21
CA VAL A 257 13.18 -20.57 -1.33
C VAL A 257 14.47 -21.07 -1.95
N ARG A 258 14.55 -22.38 -2.18
CA ARG A 258 15.71 -23.07 -2.78
C ARG A 258 15.26 -23.87 -4.00
N GLN A 259 16.03 -23.78 -5.08
CA GLN A 259 15.86 -24.61 -6.27
C GLN A 259 16.86 -25.75 -6.20
N ILE A 260 16.41 -26.99 -6.39
CA ILE A 260 17.32 -28.12 -6.56
C ILE A 260 17.93 -28.04 -7.96
N VAL A 261 19.26 -27.99 -8.03
CA VAL A 261 20.00 -27.97 -9.29
C VAL A 261 20.42 -29.37 -9.68
N GLU A 262 20.82 -30.19 -8.70
CA GLU A 262 21.35 -31.52 -8.95
C GLU A 262 21.16 -32.41 -7.71
N LEU A 263 20.89 -33.69 -7.97
CA LEU A 263 20.91 -34.76 -6.97
C LEU A 263 22.13 -35.63 -7.26
N VAL A 264 22.99 -35.77 -6.26
CA VAL A 264 24.25 -36.52 -6.37
C VAL A 264 24.17 -37.77 -5.52
N GLU A 265 24.30 -38.93 -6.16
CA GLU A 265 24.49 -40.22 -5.51
C GLU A 265 25.99 -40.54 -5.49
N ASP A 266 26.55 -40.75 -4.31
CA ASP A 266 27.98 -41.06 -4.16
C ASP A 266 28.20 -42.58 -4.16
N ASP A 267 28.68 -43.11 -5.29
CA ASP A 267 28.93 -44.54 -5.56
C ASP A 267 29.96 -45.20 -4.61
N PHE A 268 30.68 -44.43 -3.79
CA PHE A 268 31.76 -44.93 -2.94
C PHE A 268 31.29 -45.40 -1.55
N ASN A 269 30.37 -46.38 -1.50
CA ASN A 269 30.06 -47.31 -0.40
C ASN A 269 30.50 -46.99 1.06
N VAL A 270 30.07 -45.85 1.65
CA VAL A 270 30.18 -45.55 3.11
C VAL A 270 29.04 -44.61 3.58
N GLY A 271 27.85 -45.15 3.88
CA GLY A 271 26.78 -44.54 4.70
C GLY A 271 26.01 -43.32 4.15
N GLU A 272 24.66 -43.40 4.04
CA GLU A 272 23.71 -42.39 3.51
C GLU A 272 24.36 -41.19 2.80
N LYS A 273 24.64 -41.38 1.51
CA LYS A 273 25.48 -40.49 0.69
C LYS A 273 24.74 -39.78 -0.46
N GLU A 274 23.47 -39.44 -0.26
CA GLU A 274 22.73 -38.63 -1.24
C GLU A 274 22.81 -37.15 -0.88
N PHE A 275 23.34 -36.35 -1.80
CA PHE A 275 23.47 -34.90 -1.63
C PHE A 275 22.56 -34.15 -2.62
N VAL A 276 22.02 -33.02 -2.16
CA VAL A 276 21.26 -32.07 -2.96
C VAL A 276 22.14 -30.84 -3.15
N ILE A 277 22.45 -30.50 -4.39
CA ILE A 277 23.01 -29.20 -4.75
C ILE A 277 21.84 -28.29 -5.05
N PHE A 278 21.77 -27.15 -4.37
CA PHE A 278 20.67 -26.21 -4.53
C PHE A 278 21.17 -24.77 -4.66
N VAL A 279 20.36 -23.95 -5.31
CA VAL A 279 20.56 -22.50 -5.40
C VAL A 279 19.47 -21.81 -4.60
N ARG A 280 19.87 -20.91 -3.70
CA ARG A 280 18.91 -20.06 -2.99
C ARG A 280 18.37 -18.99 -3.94
N LYS A 281 17.06 -18.97 -4.16
CA LYS A 281 16.38 -18.04 -5.08
C LYS A 281 15.70 -16.88 -4.37
N ALA A 282 15.25 -17.08 -3.14
CA ALA A 282 14.66 -16.03 -2.31
C ALA A 282 14.99 -16.22 -0.83
N GLY A 283 15.00 -15.11 -0.08
CA GLY A 283 15.35 -15.03 1.34
C GLY A 283 16.22 -13.80 1.63
N GLN A 284 16.58 -13.58 2.90
CA GLN A 284 17.44 -12.44 3.28
C GLN A 284 18.90 -12.57 2.83
N GLU A 285 19.40 -13.80 2.76
CA GLU A 285 20.79 -14.03 2.36
C GLU A 285 20.93 -14.00 0.84
N LYS A 286 22.14 -13.63 0.39
CA LYS A 286 22.45 -13.52 -1.05
C LYS A 286 22.21 -14.85 -1.77
N VAL A 287 21.83 -14.75 -3.04
CA VAL A 287 21.76 -15.89 -3.97
C VAL A 287 23.11 -16.61 -3.97
N ARG A 288 23.13 -17.85 -3.50
CA ARG A 288 24.32 -18.69 -3.37
C ARG A 288 23.96 -20.14 -3.66
N THR A 289 24.87 -20.83 -4.34
CA THR A 289 24.84 -22.29 -4.51
C THR A 289 25.45 -22.95 -3.28
N ASP A 290 24.78 -23.95 -2.74
CA ASP A 290 25.23 -24.71 -1.57
C ASP A 290 24.81 -26.18 -1.72
N CYS A 291 25.33 -27.06 -0.86
CA CYS A 291 24.95 -28.46 -0.86
C CYS A 291 24.63 -28.97 0.55
N MET A 292 23.73 -29.95 0.63
CA MET A 292 23.41 -30.63 1.89
C MET A 292 22.91 -32.04 1.63
N ARG A 293 22.77 -32.85 2.68
CA ARG A 293 22.21 -34.20 2.54
C ARG A 293 20.75 -34.13 2.07
N ARG A 294 20.33 -35.07 1.22
CA ARG A 294 18.96 -35.15 0.71
C ARG A 294 17.93 -35.25 1.83
N SER A 295 18.22 -36.04 2.87
CA SER A 295 17.37 -36.16 4.05
C SER A 295 17.31 -34.90 4.91
N GLU A 296 18.35 -34.07 4.88
CA GLU A 296 18.37 -32.77 5.56
C GLU A 296 17.57 -31.73 4.77
N PHE A 297 17.72 -31.71 3.44
CA PHE A 297 16.93 -30.85 2.57
C PHE A 297 15.43 -31.17 2.68
N ALA A 298 15.07 -32.45 2.68
CA ALA A 298 13.69 -32.92 2.84
C ALA A 298 13.07 -32.47 4.17
N ARG A 299 13.86 -32.48 5.27
CA ARG A 299 13.43 -31.97 6.58
C ARG A 299 13.32 -30.45 6.62
N TRP A 300 14.15 -29.74 5.85
CA TRP A 300 14.10 -28.29 5.73
C TRP A 300 12.93 -27.82 4.86
N ALA A 301 12.58 -28.57 3.81
CA ALA A 301 11.50 -28.24 2.88
C ALA A 301 10.13 -28.54 3.48
N ALA A 302 9.28 -27.52 3.61
CA ALA A 302 7.92 -27.68 4.08
C ALA A 302 6.96 -28.05 2.93
N TYR A 303 7.16 -27.47 1.74
CA TYR A 303 6.33 -27.70 0.56
C TYR A 303 7.02 -27.21 -0.72
N GLU A 304 6.59 -27.75 -1.86
CA GLU A 304 7.00 -27.28 -3.19
C GLU A 304 6.30 -25.95 -3.54
N VAL A 305 7.01 -25.08 -4.25
CA VAL A 305 6.52 -23.76 -4.69
C VAL A 305 6.83 -23.53 -6.16
N GLU A 306 6.08 -22.62 -6.78
CA GLU A 306 6.33 -22.15 -8.15
C GLU A 306 6.36 -20.62 -8.22
N PRO A 307 7.09 -20.04 -9.19
CA PRO A 307 7.11 -18.59 -9.39
C PRO A 307 5.71 -18.06 -9.78
N ALA A 308 5.27 -16.99 -9.12
CA ALA A 308 4.01 -16.31 -9.37
C ALA A 308 4.24 -14.80 -9.64
N THR A 309 3.22 -14.10 -10.15
CA THR A 309 3.29 -12.66 -10.45
C THR A 309 3.69 -11.79 -9.27
N SER A 310 3.35 -12.21 -8.04
CA SER A 310 3.67 -11.50 -6.79
C SER A 310 4.75 -12.19 -5.94
N GLY A 311 5.48 -13.17 -6.49
CA GLY A 311 6.55 -13.86 -5.78
C GLY A 311 6.51 -15.37 -5.95
N TRP A 312 6.15 -16.09 -4.89
CA TRP A 312 6.14 -17.56 -4.85
C TRP A 312 4.79 -18.05 -4.34
N GLN A 313 4.21 -19.05 -5.00
CA GLN A 313 3.00 -19.72 -4.54
C GLN A 313 3.26 -21.20 -4.26
N LYS A 314 2.52 -21.78 -3.32
CA LYS A 314 2.54 -23.24 -3.10
C LYS A 314 2.05 -23.95 -4.37
N LYS A 315 2.76 -24.98 -4.80
CA LYS A 315 2.29 -25.86 -5.86
C LYS A 315 1.13 -26.68 -5.31
N THR A 316 -0.07 -26.48 -5.84
CA THR A 316 -1.24 -27.31 -5.50
C THR A 316 -0.97 -28.74 -5.98
N PRO A 317 -1.40 -29.78 -5.24
CA PRO A 317 -1.38 -31.14 -5.79
C PRO A 317 -2.15 -31.12 -7.11
N GLN A 318 -1.53 -31.59 -8.21
CA GLN A 318 -2.29 -31.89 -9.41
C GLN A 318 -3.41 -32.84 -9.00
N GLU A 319 -4.66 -32.43 -9.24
CA GLU A 319 -5.77 -33.39 -9.30
C GLU A 319 -5.33 -34.46 -10.27
N SER A 320 -4.98 -35.63 -9.75
CA SER A 320 -4.67 -36.79 -10.57
C SER A 320 -5.92 -37.08 -11.38
N ASP A 321 -5.81 -36.93 -12.71
CA ASP A 321 -6.83 -37.34 -13.67
C ASP A 321 -7.38 -38.72 -13.28
N VAL A 322 -8.66 -38.76 -12.90
CA VAL A 322 -9.47 -39.97 -12.75
C VAL A 322 -10.11 -40.28 -14.10
#